data_AF-A0A6J6M516-F1
#
_entry.id   AF-A0A6J6M516-F1
#
_cell.length_a   1.000
_cell.length_b   1.000
_cell.length_c   1.000
_cell.angle_alpha   90.00
_cell.angle_beta   90.00
_cell.angle_gamma   90.00
#
_symmetry.space_group_name_H-M   'P 1'
#
loop_
_entity.id
_entity.type
_entity.pdbx_description
1 polymer ?
#
loop_
_entity_poly.entity_id
_entity_poly.type
_entity_poly.pdbx_seq_one_letter_code
_entity_poly.pdbx_strand_id
1 'polypeptide(L)'
;MVASVFPAKILSIGQLAKFSSNPSSHFGSAIVLGRQAEVHFVPGASSWKFSDGSSLAGVDTQKAFKSAGKYQVQAFVEYQVSYRLLGESAWEAIEGTLLIESNTLEIAVGAFNFKADRGSQGALLVGADCTGRAGAFGCDT
;
A
#
# COMPACT_ATOMS: atom_id res chain seq x y z
N MET A 1 -5.06 -4.25 -8.93
CA MET A 1 -3.75 -4.05 -8.27
C MET A 1 -3.93 -3.81 -6.78
N VAL A 2 -2.91 -4.07 -5.97
CA VAL A 2 -2.91 -3.89 -4.51
C VAL A 2 -1.67 -3.08 -4.11
N ALA A 3 -1.86 -2.12 -3.22
CA ALA A 3 -0.78 -1.37 -2.59
C ALA A 3 -0.44 -1.95 -1.22
N SER A 4 0.84 -1.94 -0.89
CA SER A 4 1.39 -2.38 0.39
C SER A 4 2.43 -1.40 0.92
N VAL A 5 2.71 -1.51 2.22
CA VAL A 5 3.72 -0.70 2.91
C VAL A 5 4.58 -1.58 3.80
N PHE A 6 5.87 -1.28 3.85
CA PHE A 6 6.87 -1.90 4.73
C PHE A 6 7.65 -0.79 5.47
N PRO A 7 7.98 -0.94 6.77
CA PRO A 7 7.83 -2.16 7.57
C PRO A 7 6.43 -2.39 8.15
N ALA A 8 5.65 -1.33 8.35
CA ALA A 8 4.33 -1.43 8.97
C ALA A 8 3.44 -0.24 8.58
N LYS A 9 2.16 -0.32 8.94
CA LYS A 9 1.20 0.79 8.86
C LYS A 9 1.33 1.79 10.00
N ILE A 10 2.14 1.49 11.02
CA ILE A 10 2.45 2.38 12.14
C ILE A 10 3.94 2.70 12.09
N LEU A 11 4.28 3.97 11.98
CA LEU A 11 5.65 4.44 11.76
C LEU A 11 6.04 5.49 12.80
N SER A 12 7.32 5.53 13.15
CA SER A 12 7.89 6.66 13.89
C SER A 12 7.99 7.91 13.00
N ILE A 13 7.97 9.10 13.60
CA ILE A 13 8.27 10.34 12.86
C ILE A 13 9.67 10.20 12.25
N GLY A 14 9.79 10.52 10.96
CA GLY A 14 11.04 10.41 10.21
C GLY A 14 11.43 8.99 9.79
N GLN A 15 10.66 7.96 10.17
CA GLN A 15 10.93 6.59 9.73
C GLN A 15 10.66 6.45 8.23
N LEU A 16 11.64 5.92 7.51
CA LEU A 16 11.51 5.62 6.09
C LEU A 16 10.65 4.38 5.89
N ALA A 17 9.60 4.51 5.08
CA ALA A 17 8.74 3.40 4.68
C ALA A 17 8.80 3.20 3.17
N LYS A 18 8.80 1.94 2.74
CA LYS A 18 8.67 1.55 1.34
C LYS A 18 7.19 1.33 1.03
N PHE A 19 6.73 1.94 -0.05
CA PHE A 19 5.41 1.75 -0.63
C PHE A 19 5.57 1.01 -1.94
N SER A 20 4.78 -0.05 -2.13
CA SER A 20 4.87 -0.94 -3.28
C SER A 20 3.48 -1.21 -3.84
N SER A 21 3.38 -1.25 -5.16
CA SER A 21 2.18 -1.65 -5.89
C SER A 21 2.50 -2.82 -6.82
N ASN A 22 1.51 -3.62 -7.18
CA ASN A 22 1.68 -4.75 -8.09
C ASN A 22 0.73 -4.68 -9.29
N PRO A 23 0.88 -3.69 -10.18
CA PRO A 23 0.11 -3.68 -11.41
C PRO A 23 0.46 -4.90 -12.27
N SER A 24 -0.57 -5.50 -12.87
CA SER A 24 -0.45 -6.64 -13.77
C SER A 24 -1.28 -6.42 -15.03
N SER A 25 -0.92 -7.07 -16.12
CA SER A 25 -1.76 -7.07 -17.32
C SER A 25 -3.03 -7.87 -17.11
N HIS A 26 -4.11 -7.44 -17.75
CA HIS A 26 -5.41 -8.12 -17.71
C HIS A 26 -5.97 -8.31 -19.11
N PHE A 27 -6.72 -9.39 -19.30
CA PHE A 27 -7.49 -9.64 -20.51
C PHE A 27 -8.97 -9.65 -20.19
N GLY A 28 -9.77 -9.19 -21.14
CA GLY A 28 -11.23 -9.22 -21.07
C GLY A 28 -11.84 -9.49 -22.44
N SER A 29 -13.16 -9.58 -22.47
CA SER A 29 -13.93 -9.69 -23.71
C SER A 29 -14.95 -8.56 -23.79
N ALA A 30 -15.19 -8.06 -24.99
CA ALA A 30 -16.15 -6.98 -25.25
C ALA A 30 -16.81 -7.15 -26.63
N ILE A 31 -17.83 -6.32 -26.88
CA ILE A 31 -18.35 -6.10 -28.24
C ILE A 31 -17.83 -4.75 -28.72
N VAL A 32 -17.07 -4.75 -29.81
CA VAL A 32 -16.56 -3.55 -30.47
C VAL A 32 -17.18 -3.49 -31.86
N LEU A 33 -17.93 -2.42 -32.14
CA LEU A 33 -18.62 -2.23 -33.42
C LEU A 33 -19.50 -3.44 -33.85
N GLY A 34 -20.17 -4.07 -32.88
CA GLY A 34 -21.04 -5.23 -33.12
C GLY A 34 -20.31 -6.57 -33.31
N ARG A 35 -18.97 -6.59 -33.24
CA ARG A 35 -18.14 -7.80 -33.32
C ARG A 35 -17.57 -8.15 -31.95
N GLN A 36 -17.45 -9.43 -31.66
CA GLN A 36 -16.78 -9.88 -30.44
C GLN A 36 -15.28 -9.60 -30.52
N ALA A 37 -14.73 -9.11 -29.42
CA ALA A 37 -13.34 -8.68 -29.31
C ALA A 37 -12.73 -9.16 -27.99
N GLU A 38 -11.43 -9.40 -28.03
CA GLU A 38 -10.58 -9.48 -26.84
C GLU A 38 -10.03 -8.09 -26.53
N VAL A 39 -9.89 -7.78 -25.25
CA VAL A 39 -9.34 -6.52 -24.77
C VAL A 39 -8.14 -6.83 -23.89
N HIS A 40 -7.06 -6.07 -24.07
CA HIS A 40 -5.82 -6.21 -23.32
C HIS A 40 -5.50 -4.90 -22.62
N PHE A 41 -5.30 -4.99 -21.31
CA PHE A 41 -4.94 -3.88 -20.44
C PHE A 41 -3.49 -4.06 -20.00
N VAL A 42 -2.62 -3.14 -20.39
CA VAL A 42 -1.19 -3.16 -20.04
C VAL A 42 -0.88 -2.00 -19.11
N PRO A 43 -0.29 -2.25 -17.93
CA PRO A 43 0.07 -1.17 -17.02
C PRO A 43 1.21 -0.32 -17.58
N GLY A 44 1.05 0.99 -17.51
CA GLY A 44 2.03 2.00 -17.90
C GLY A 44 2.55 2.77 -16.68
N ALA A 45 2.35 4.09 -16.67
CA ALA A 45 2.86 4.96 -15.63
C ALA A 45 2.17 4.69 -14.28
N SER A 46 2.98 4.64 -13.21
CA SER A 46 2.50 4.47 -11.83
C SER A 46 2.82 5.71 -11.00
N SER A 47 1.91 6.11 -10.12
CA SER A 47 2.10 7.21 -9.19
C SER A 47 1.47 6.93 -7.84
N TRP A 48 1.90 7.68 -6.84
CA TRP A 48 1.43 7.62 -5.46
C TRP A 48 0.93 8.99 -5.07
N LYS A 49 -0.23 9.05 -4.43
CA LYS A 49 -0.73 10.25 -3.74
C LYS A 49 -0.79 10.00 -2.25
N PHE A 50 -0.32 10.99 -1.50
CA PHE A 50 -0.33 11.00 -0.06
C PHE A 50 -1.27 12.12 0.40
N SER A 51 -2.02 11.90 1.48
CA SER A 51 -2.96 12.90 2.02
C SER A 51 -2.28 14.16 2.57
N ASP A 52 -0.95 14.17 2.66
CA ASP A 52 -0.15 15.37 2.96
C ASP A 52 0.09 16.27 1.74
N GLY A 53 -0.49 15.91 0.59
CA GLY A 53 -0.40 16.65 -0.67
C GLY A 53 0.81 16.27 -1.52
N SER A 54 1.72 15.44 -1.03
CA SER A 54 2.86 14.98 -1.83
C SER A 54 2.46 13.89 -2.82
N SER A 55 3.25 13.77 -3.89
CA SER A 55 3.12 12.72 -4.88
C SER A 55 4.49 12.18 -5.28
N LEU A 56 4.55 10.88 -5.54
CA LEU A 56 5.76 10.20 -6.00
C LEU A 56 5.44 9.33 -7.22
N ALA A 57 6.42 9.10 -8.08
CA ALA A 57 6.26 8.26 -9.26
C ALA A 57 6.88 6.87 -9.05
N GLY A 58 6.43 5.91 -9.85
CA GLY A 58 6.94 4.54 -9.87
C GLY A 58 6.07 3.53 -9.14
N VAL A 59 6.27 2.26 -9.48
CA VAL A 59 5.59 1.11 -8.87
C VAL A 59 6.00 0.96 -7.40
N ASP A 60 7.28 1.23 -7.12
CA ASP A 60 7.87 1.27 -5.79
C ASP A 60 8.34 2.70 -5.48
N THR A 61 8.11 3.15 -4.25
CA THR A 61 8.63 4.43 -3.76
C THR A 61 8.94 4.38 -2.28
N GLN A 62 9.63 5.39 -1.77
CA GLN A 62 9.96 5.51 -0.35
C GLN A 62 9.65 6.91 0.15
N LYS A 63 9.11 7.00 1.37
CA LYS A 63 8.80 8.26 2.02
C LYS A 63 8.93 8.16 3.53
N ALA A 64 9.42 9.23 4.14
CA ALA A 64 9.36 9.47 5.57
C ALA A 64 8.41 10.64 5.86
N PHE A 65 7.61 10.53 6.92
CA PHE A 65 6.68 11.57 7.34
C PHE A 65 7.30 12.43 8.44
N LYS A 66 7.20 13.76 8.29
CA LYS A 66 7.86 14.72 9.19
C LYS A 66 7.02 15.09 10.41
N SER A 67 5.75 14.73 10.43
CA SER A 67 4.81 15.09 11.49
C SER A 67 4.01 13.87 11.91
N ALA A 68 3.61 13.84 13.18
CA ALA A 68 2.67 12.83 13.66
C ALA A 68 1.29 13.06 13.04
N GLY A 69 0.54 11.99 12.80
CA GLY A 69 -0.78 12.08 12.22
C GLY A 69 -1.24 10.80 11.55
N LYS A 70 -2.46 10.82 11.02
CA LYS A 70 -2.99 9.79 10.13
C LYS A 70 -2.85 10.26 8.70
N TYR A 71 -2.30 9.40 7.85
CA TYR A 71 -2.08 9.64 6.44
C TYR A 71 -2.82 8.58 5.63
N GLN A 72 -3.48 9.00 4.55
CA GLN A 72 -4.00 8.11 3.54
C GLN A 72 -3.04 8.10 2.36
N VAL A 73 -2.73 6.90 1.87
CA VAL A 73 -1.81 6.70 0.75
C VAL A 73 -2.46 5.79 -0.27
N GLN A 74 -2.42 6.18 -1.55
CA GLN A 74 -3.02 5.41 -2.63
C GLN A 74 -2.12 5.44 -3.87
N ALA A 75 -1.98 4.29 -4.52
CA ALA A 75 -1.30 4.16 -5.79
C ALA A 75 -2.31 4.29 -6.94
N PHE A 76 -1.84 4.85 -8.04
CA PHE A 76 -2.58 5.04 -9.29
C PHE A 76 -1.73 4.49 -10.42
N VAL A 77 -2.35 3.78 -11.36
CA VAL A 77 -1.66 3.24 -12.54
C VAL A 77 -2.48 3.56 -13.78
N GLU A 78 -1.81 4.16 -14.75
CA GLU A 78 -2.36 4.42 -16.07
C GLU A 78 -2.18 3.17 -16.93
N TYR A 79 -3.29 2.59 -17.36
CA TYR A 79 -3.31 1.43 -18.25
C TYR A 79 -3.49 1.87 -19.69
N GLN A 80 -2.63 1.35 -20.56
CA GLN A 80 -2.85 1.36 -22.00
C GLN A 80 -3.85 0.25 -22.34
N VAL A 81 -4.77 0.55 -23.25
CA VAL A 81 -5.82 -0.39 -23.66
C VAL A 81 -5.65 -0.67 -25.15
N SER A 82 -5.69 -1.95 -25.51
CA SER A 82 -5.82 -2.38 -26.89
C SER A 82 -6.90 -3.43 -27.03
N TYR A 83 -7.47 -3.55 -28.23
CA TYR A 83 -8.43 -4.58 -28.54
C TYR A 83 -8.05 -5.34 -29.81
N ARG A 84 -8.65 -6.50 -29.98
CA ARG A 84 -8.49 -7.34 -31.16
C ARG A 84 -9.82 -8.01 -31.44
N LEU A 85 -10.35 -7.89 -32.64
CA LEU A 85 -11.57 -8.59 -33.01
C LEU A 85 -11.29 -10.09 -33.12
N LEU A 86 -12.25 -10.92 -32.72
CA LEU A 86 -12.08 -12.36 -32.80
C LEU A 86 -11.77 -12.80 -34.24
N GLY A 87 -10.74 -13.64 -34.39
CA GLY A 87 -10.23 -14.10 -35.67
C GLY A 87 -9.12 -13.23 -36.26
N GLU A 88 -8.86 -12.06 -35.70
CA GLU A 88 -7.72 -11.21 -36.08
C GLU A 88 -6.52 -11.49 -35.17
N SER A 89 -5.31 -11.21 -35.67
CA SER A 89 -4.06 -11.43 -34.92
C SER A 89 -3.47 -10.13 -34.37
N ALA A 90 -3.73 -9.01 -35.03
CA ALA A 90 -3.22 -7.70 -34.66
C ALA A 90 -4.03 -7.08 -33.51
N TRP A 91 -3.33 -6.38 -32.62
CA TRP A 91 -3.94 -5.55 -31.58
C TRP A 91 -4.04 -4.11 -32.07
N GLU A 92 -5.21 -3.51 -31.93
CA GLU A 92 -5.46 -2.10 -32.19
C GLU A 92 -5.41 -1.33 -30.87
N ALA A 93 -4.53 -0.34 -30.78
CA ALA A 93 -4.44 0.53 -29.61
C ALA A 93 -5.63 1.48 -29.54
N ILE A 94 -6.14 1.69 -28.34
CA ILE A 94 -7.12 2.75 -28.04
C ILE A 94 -6.34 3.97 -27.56
N GLU A 95 -6.60 5.12 -28.19
CA GLU A 95 -6.01 6.39 -27.76
C GLU A 95 -6.45 6.74 -26.33
N GLY A 96 -5.47 7.13 -25.50
CA GLY A 96 -5.65 7.46 -24.09
C GLY A 96 -5.27 6.33 -23.12
N THR A 97 -5.48 6.59 -21.84
CA THR A 97 -5.18 5.65 -20.75
C THR A 97 -6.35 5.55 -19.78
N LEU A 98 -6.44 4.41 -19.10
CA LEU A 98 -7.37 4.17 -18.02
C LEU A 98 -6.65 4.30 -16.67
N LEU A 99 -7.05 5.25 -15.84
CA LEU A 99 -6.48 5.42 -14.50
C LEU A 99 -7.17 4.46 -13.52
N ILE A 100 -6.41 3.51 -12.98
CA ILE A 100 -6.87 2.56 -11.96
C ILE A 100 -6.26 2.93 -10.62
N GLU A 101 -7.07 2.85 -9.56
CA GLU A 101 -6.64 3.12 -8.19
C GLU A 101 -6.40 1.81 -7.41
N SER A 102 -5.46 1.84 -6.45
CA SER A 102 -5.27 0.74 -5.50
C SER A 102 -6.26 0.85 -4.34
N ASN A 103 -6.21 -0.14 -3.43
CA ASN A 103 -6.70 0.06 -2.07
C ASN A 103 -6.02 1.27 -1.39
N THR A 104 -6.71 1.89 -0.46
CA THR A 104 -6.15 2.94 0.40
C THR A 104 -5.36 2.31 1.55
N LEU A 105 -4.16 2.84 1.79
CA LEU A 105 -3.35 2.53 2.95
C LEU A 105 -3.53 3.61 4.01
N GLU A 106 -4.02 3.22 5.18
CA GLU A 106 -4.06 4.09 6.35
C GLU A 106 -2.75 3.94 7.13
N ILE A 107 -1.96 5.01 7.14
CA ILE A 107 -0.66 5.07 7.81
C ILE A 107 -0.78 5.96 9.03
N ALA A 108 -0.36 5.42 10.16
CA ALA A 108 -0.36 6.09 11.44
C ALA A 108 1.11 6.48 11.74
N VAL A 109 1.41 7.76 11.90
CA VAL A 109 2.77 8.25 12.20
C VAL A 109 2.83 8.88 13.59
N GLY A 110 3.86 8.53 14.35
CA GLY A 110 4.12 9.02 15.69
C GLY A 110 3.53 8.12 16.78
N ALA A 111 3.61 8.60 18.03
CA ALA A 111 3.07 7.87 19.17
C ALA A 111 1.53 7.94 19.13
N PHE A 112 0.90 6.90 18.60
CA PHE A 112 -0.45 6.58 19.01
C PHE A 112 -0.32 6.15 20.45
N ASN A 113 -0.90 6.93 21.36
CA ASN A 113 -1.24 6.40 22.67
C ASN A 113 -2.20 5.24 22.39
N PHE A 114 -1.64 4.04 22.23
CA PHE A 114 -2.37 2.84 22.56
C PHE A 114 -2.76 3.09 24.01
N LYS A 115 -4.00 3.53 24.25
CA LYS A 115 -4.60 3.23 25.53
C LYS A 115 -4.55 1.71 25.54
N ALA A 116 -3.59 1.16 26.28
CA ALA A 116 -3.61 -0.24 26.62
C ALA A 116 -5.04 -0.49 27.07
N ASP A 117 -5.74 -1.33 26.31
CA ASP A 117 -7.05 -1.77 26.74
C ASP A 117 -6.82 -2.28 28.15
N ARG A 118 -7.52 -1.75 29.15
CA ARG A 118 -7.42 -2.25 30.54
C ARG A 118 -8.11 -3.61 30.66
N GLY A 119 -8.03 -4.42 29.61
CA GLY A 119 -8.58 -5.74 29.45
C GLY A 119 -7.52 -6.62 28.81
N SER A 120 -6.94 -7.50 29.62
CA SER A 120 -5.93 -8.53 29.33
C SER A 120 -4.47 -8.08 29.18
N GLN A 121 -3.75 -8.23 30.30
CA GLN A 121 -2.31 -8.53 30.39
C GLN A 121 -1.38 -7.52 29.69
N GLY A 122 -1.29 -6.31 30.25
CA GLY A 122 -0.24 -5.36 29.90
C GLY A 122 1.15 -5.96 30.19
N ALA A 123 2.08 -5.80 29.24
CA ALA A 123 3.48 -6.12 29.48
C ALA A 123 3.99 -5.30 30.68
N LEU A 124 4.44 -5.97 31.72
CA LEU A 124 5.00 -5.34 32.91
C LEU A 124 6.49 -5.06 32.65
N LEU A 125 6.89 -3.79 32.70
CA LEU A 125 8.30 -3.43 32.61
C LEU A 125 9.02 -3.90 33.88
N VAL A 126 10.06 -4.71 33.71
CA VAL A 126 10.90 -5.20 34.81
C VAL A 126 11.88 -4.10 35.20
N GLY A 127 11.68 -3.53 36.40
CA GLY A 127 12.48 -2.41 36.90
C GLY A 127 13.84 -2.78 37.49
N ALA A 128 14.15 -4.07 37.67
CA ALA A 128 15.42 -4.60 38.15
C ALA A 128 15.53 -6.11 37.86
N ASP A 129 16.73 -6.62 37.67
CA ASP A 129 16.97 -8.07 37.52
C ASP A 129 16.81 -8.84 38.84
N CYS A 130 16.73 -10.18 38.78
CA CYS A 130 16.53 -11.02 39.97
C CYS A 130 17.68 -10.90 40.98
N THR A 131 18.87 -10.50 40.54
CA THR A 131 20.03 -10.27 41.40
C THR A 131 19.91 -8.98 42.20
N GLY A 132 19.29 -7.94 41.63
CA GLY A 132 19.01 -6.68 42.32
C GLY A 132 17.69 -6.69 43.11
N ARG A 133 16.71 -7.52 42.71
CA ARG A 133 15.42 -7.67 43.41
C ARG A 133 14.78 -9.03 43.11
N ALA A 134 14.93 -9.99 44.03
CA ALA A 134 14.37 -11.34 43.90
C ALA A 134 12.83 -11.41 43.78
N GLY A 135 12.12 -10.37 44.21
CA GLY A 135 10.65 -10.25 44.06
C GLY A 135 10.20 -9.56 42.77
N ALA A 136 11.08 -9.38 41.77
CA ALA A 136 10.70 -8.86 40.47
C ALA A 136 9.87 -9.89 39.69
N PHE A 137 9.01 -9.40 38.80
CA PHE A 137 8.16 -10.25 37.97
C PHE A 137 9.01 -11.18 37.08
N GLY A 138 8.77 -12.49 37.14
CA GLY A 138 9.54 -13.51 36.42
C GLY A 138 10.71 -14.12 37.20
N CYS A 139 10.93 -13.71 38.45
CA CYS A 139 11.88 -14.35 39.36
C CYS A 139 11.13 -15.36 40.23
N ASP A 140 11.03 -16.61 39.78
CA ASP A 140 10.56 -17.72 40.61
C ASP A 140 11.76 -18.28 41.41
N THR A 141 11.57 -18.47 42.72
CA THR A 141 12.57 -19.05 43.63
C THR A 141 12.74 -20.55 43.46
#